data_AF-A0AAV4UAH3-F1
#
_entry.id   AF-A0AAV4UAH3-F1
#
_cell.length_a   1.000
_cell.length_b   1.000
_cell.length_c   1.000
_cell.angle_alpha   90.00
_cell.angle_beta   90.00
_cell.angle_gamma   90.00
#
_symmetry.space_group_name_H-M   'P 1'
#
loop_
_entity.id
_entity.type
_entity.pdbx_description
1 polymer ?
#
loop_
_entity_poly.entity_id
_entity_poly.type
_entity_poly.pdbx_seq_one_letter_code
_entity_poly.pdbx_strand_id
1 'polypeptide(L)'
;MLFVQYSTPGSQSTTFNKISMKTIDWLKLKVNIANIIGSNLTLNDKLNSIQEQLFIAASTKPANNSIDKRKKRNSFWWTRELQIKRSKTRALRRLFQKETDPNLRQIKKVNYKLCQASYKKLILTTKRTKFKEFISTITNNTLFGNNFNIISNKKTRNSIRKPIVNSQGTPSTTIEESNATLIDYHFPWSNRNSTNPNNISQDDFIYFTQ
;
A
#
# COMPACT_ATOMS: atom_id res chain seq x y z
N MET A 1 -62.44 -43.76 -22.45
CA MET A 1 -61.19 -43.00 -22.33
C MET A 1 -60.40 -43.59 -21.16
N LEU A 2 -59.39 -44.42 -21.46
CA LEU A 2 -58.50 -45.03 -20.48
C LEU A 2 -57.30 -44.10 -20.28
N PHE A 3 -57.07 -43.62 -19.06
CA PHE A 3 -55.85 -42.90 -18.69
C PHE A 3 -54.83 -43.90 -18.17
N VAL A 4 -53.79 -44.15 -18.96
CA VAL A 4 -52.61 -44.90 -18.51
C VAL A 4 -51.65 -43.91 -17.87
N GLN A 5 -51.42 -44.05 -16.56
CA GLN A 5 -50.33 -43.37 -15.86
C GLN A 5 -49.02 -44.07 -16.18
N TYR A 6 -48.05 -43.33 -16.72
CA TYR A 6 -46.67 -43.80 -16.84
C TYR A 6 -45.85 -43.21 -15.69
N SER A 7 -45.36 -44.07 -14.82
CA SER A 7 -44.32 -43.75 -13.84
C SER A 7 -42.96 -43.72 -14.55
N THR A 8 -42.33 -42.56 -14.65
CA THR A 8 -40.95 -42.42 -15.15
C THR A 8 -39.94 -42.84 -14.07
N PRO A 9 -38.95 -43.69 -14.39
CA PRO A 9 -37.91 -44.07 -13.43
C PRO A 9 -36.97 -42.89 -13.15
N GLY A 10 -36.54 -42.78 -11.89
CA GLY A 10 -35.74 -41.67 -11.39
C GLY A 10 -34.46 -41.43 -12.18
N SER A 11 -34.35 -40.23 -12.75
CA SER A 11 -33.08 -39.69 -13.24
C SER A 11 -32.23 -39.31 -12.03
N GLN A 12 -31.20 -40.11 -11.73
CA GLN A 12 -30.12 -39.67 -10.85
C GLN A 12 -29.40 -38.53 -11.57
N SER A 13 -29.64 -37.30 -11.12
CA SER A 13 -28.92 -36.13 -11.64
C SER A 13 -27.45 -36.23 -11.24
N THR A 14 -26.59 -36.66 -12.15
CA THR A 14 -25.15 -36.45 -12.02
C THR A 14 -24.89 -34.95 -12.19
N THR A 15 -24.80 -34.24 -11.06
CA THR A 15 -24.41 -32.83 -11.06
C THR A 15 -22.94 -32.75 -11.44
N PHE A 16 -22.65 -32.60 -12.73
CA PHE A 16 -21.30 -32.25 -13.17
C PHE A 16 -20.95 -30.87 -12.58
N ASN A 17 -20.06 -30.86 -11.59
CA ASN A 17 -19.50 -29.62 -11.05
C ASN A 17 -18.91 -28.83 -12.22
N LYS A 18 -19.50 -27.65 -12.51
CA LYS A 18 -19.05 -26.79 -13.61
C LYS A 18 -17.62 -26.33 -13.34
N ILE A 19 -16.66 -26.96 -14.00
CA ILE A 19 -15.24 -26.59 -13.93
C ILE A 19 -15.08 -25.20 -14.54
N SER A 20 -14.51 -24.27 -13.78
CA SER A 20 -14.21 -22.92 -14.24
C SER A 20 -12.70 -22.73 -14.31
N MET A 21 -12.14 -22.59 -15.52
CA MET A 21 -10.70 -22.33 -15.70
C MET A 21 -10.22 -21.04 -15.03
N LYS A 22 -11.14 -20.10 -14.74
CA LYS A 22 -10.83 -18.81 -14.13
C LYS A 22 -10.51 -18.91 -12.63
N THR A 23 -10.85 -20.03 -12.01
CA THR A 23 -10.71 -20.24 -10.57
C THR A 23 -9.50 -21.10 -10.22
N ILE A 24 -8.86 -21.70 -11.21
CA ILE A 24 -7.70 -22.59 -11.01
C ILE A 24 -6.46 -21.77 -10.65
N ASP A 25 -5.72 -22.20 -9.64
CA ASP A 25 -4.38 -21.70 -9.34
C ASP A 25 -3.35 -22.34 -10.27
N TRP A 26 -3.10 -21.67 -11.39
CA TRP A 26 -2.18 -22.14 -12.42
C TRP A 26 -0.72 -22.23 -11.97
N LEU A 27 -0.31 -21.44 -10.97
CA LEU A 27 1.07 -21.48 -10.48
C LEU A 27 1.29 -22.74 -9.66
N LYS A 28 0.39 -23.01 -8.71
CA LYS A 28 0.43 -24.24 -7.91
C LYS A 28 0.38 -25.48 -8.78
N LEU A 29 -0.49 -25.49 -9.80
CA LEU A 29 -0.59 -26.59 -10.75
C LEU A 29 0.72 -26.79 -11.54
N LYS A 30 1.31 -25.72 -12.07
CA LYS A 30 2.56 -25.80 -12.84
C LYS A 30 3.72 -26.37 -12.02
N VAL A 31 3.86 -25.94 -10.76
CA VAL A 31 4.89 -26.46 -9.84
C VAL A 31 4.68 -27.95 -9.59
N ASN A 32 3.44 -28.37 -9.31
CA ASN A 32 3.13 -29.78 -9.08
C ASN A 32 3.39 -30.65 -10.32
N ILE A 33 3.03 -30.19 -11.51
CA ILE A 33 3.30 -30.92 -12.76
C ILE A 33 4.79 -31.03 -13.02
N ALA A 34 5.57 -29.96 -12.80
CA ALA A 34 7.02 -30.00 -12.95
C ALA A 34 7.68 -31.02 -12.02
N ASN A 35 7.22 -31.11 -10.77
CA ASN A 35 7.69 -32.10 -9.80
C ASN A 35 7.35 -33.54 -10.23
N ILE A 36 6.15 -33.77 -10.77
CA ILE A 36 5.74 -35.09 -11.28
C ILE A 36 6.58 -35.50 -12.49
N ILE A 37 6.86 -34.56 -13.41
CA ILE A 37 7.71 -34.84 -14.58
C ILE A 37 9.13 -35.22 -14.15
N GLY A 38 9.70 -34.53 -13.15
CA GLY A 38 11.03 -34.78 -12.61
C GLY A 38 11.16 -36.02 -11.72
N SER A 39 10.07 -36.72 -11.41
CA SER A 39 10.09 -37.94 -10.59
C SER A 39 10.53 -39.18 -11.38
N ASN A 40 11.08 -40.18 -10.69
CA ASN A 40 11.47 -41.48 -11.28
C ASN A 40 10.30 -42.47 -11.37
N LEU A 41 9.10 -41.98 -11.73
CA LEU A 41 7.91 -42.80 -11.93
C LEU A 41 7.81 -43.34 -13.35
N THR A 42 7.06 -44.42 -13.55
CA THR A 42 6.74 -44.91 -14.89
C THR A 42 5.86 -43.89 -15.63
N LEU A 43 5.86 -43.94 -16.96
CA LEU A 43 5.06 -43.01 -17.79
C LEU A 43 3.58 -43.02 -17.38
N ASN A 44 3.02 -44.21 -17.15
CA ASN A 44 1.61 -44.36 -16.81
C ASN A 44 1.28 -43.78 -15.42
N ASP A 45 2.17 -43.95 -14.45
CA ASP A 45 1.99 -43.39 -13.11
C ASP A 45 2.08 -41.86 -13.11
N LYS A 46 2.95 -41.30 -13.97
CA LYS A 46 3.01 -39.84 -14.20
C LYS A 46 1.72 -39.31 -14.81
N LEU A 47 1.17 -40.00 -15.82
CA LEU A 47 -0.08 -39.61 -16.46
C LEU A 47 -1.25 -39.64 -15.49
N ASN A 48 -1.36 -40.69 -14.68
CA ASN A 48 -2.39 -40.81 -13.63
C ASN A 48 -2.25 -39.68 -12.59
N SER A 49 -1.03 -39.39 -12.15
CA SER A 49 -0.74 -38.31 -11.19
C SER A 49 -1.09 -36.94 -11.76
N ILE A 50 -0.81 -36.67 -13.04
CA ILE A 50 -1.17 -35.42 -13.71
C ILE A 50 -2.69 -35.28 -13.81
N GLN A 51 -3.38 -36.36 -14.17
CA GLN A 51 -4.84 -36.37 -14.26
C GLN A 51 -5.49 -36.10 -12.90
N GLU A 52 -4.96 -36.68 -11.82
CA GLU A 52 -5.42 -36.41 -10.46
C GLU A 52 -5.18 -34.95 -10.06
N GLN A 53 -4.00 -34.39 -10.35
CA GLN A 53 -3.71 -32.97 -10.08
C GLN A 53 -4.63 -32.02 -10.85
N LEU A 54 -4.95 -32.34 -12.11
CA LEU A 54 -5.90 -31.56 -12.91
C LEU A 54 -7.30 -31.62 -12.30
N PHE A 55 -7.73 -32.79 -11.85
CA PHE A 55 -9.02 -32.98 -11.20
C PHE A 55 -9.11 -32.21 -9.87
N ILE A 56 -8.07 -32.28 -9.04
CA ILE A 56 -7.97 -31.53 -7.78
C ILE A 56 -8.02 -30.04 -8.08
N ALA A 57 -7.19 -29.54 -8.99
CA ALA A 57 -7.13 -28.11 -9.31
C ALA A 57 -8.44 -27.56 -9.90
N ALA A 58 -9.15 -28.37 -10.69
CA ALA A 58 -10.46 -28.06 -11.24
C ALA A 58 -11.59 -28.07 -10.19
N SER A 59 -11.48 -28.95 -9.19
CA SER A 59 -12.48 -29.14 -8.13
C SER A 59 -12.27 -28.20 -6.93
N THR A 60 -11.03 -27.79 -6.67
CA THR A 60 -10.72 -26.80 -5.65
C THR A 60 -11.21 -25.44 -6.11
N LYS A 61 -12.32 -24.98 -5.55
CA LYS A 61 -12.64 -23.55 -5.57
C LYS A 61 -11.49 -22.86 -4.84
N PRO A 62 -10.79 -21.89 -5.45
CA PRO A 62 -9.73 -21.17 -4.79
C PRO A 62 -10.36 -20.59 -3.54
N ALA A 63 -9.75 -20.88 -2.38
CA ALA A 63 -10.14 -20.27 -1.12
C ALA A 63 -10.28 -18.78 -1.42
N ASN A 64 -11.50 -18.29 -1.28
CA ASN A 64 -11.95 -17.00 -1.75
C ASN A 64 -10.86 -15.91 -1.61
N ASN A 65 -10.15 -15.61 -2.69
CA ASN A 65 -9.48 -14.31 -2.85
C ASN A 65 -10.53 -13.18 -3.03
N SER A 66 -11.77 -13.40 -2.58
CA SER A 66 -12.81 -12.39 -2.42
C SER A 66 -12.53 -11.44 -1.26
N ILE A 67 -11.58 -11.78 -0.37
CA ILE A 67 -11.17 -10.88 0.72
C ILE A 67 -10.46 -9.64 0.16
N ASP A 68 -9.73 -9.76 -0.97
CA ASP A 68 -8.88 -8.66 -1.44
C ASP A 68 -9.42 -7.90 -2.65
N LYS A 69 -10.27 -8.51 -3.49
CA LYS A 69 -10.88 -7.79 -4.63
C LYS A 69 -11.94 -6.76 -4.22
N ARG A 70 -12.42 -6.79 -2.96
CA ARG A 70 -13.37 -5.79 -2.42
C ARG A 70 -12.69 -4.65 -1.67
N LYS A 71 -11.37 -4.71 -1.43
CA LYS A 71 -10.61 -3.52 -1.08
C LYS A 71 -10.32 -2.75 -2.36
N LYS A 72 -11.36 -2.23 -3.02
CA LYS A 72 -11.18 -0.97 -3.75
C LYS A 72 -10.65 -0.02 -2.68
N ARG A 73 -9.35 0.23 -2.70
CA ARG A 73 -8.68 1.16 -1.80
C ARG A 73 -9.36 2.50 -2.07
N ASN A 74 -10.39 2.81 -1.28
CA ASN A 74 -10.94 4.15 -1.26
C ASN A 74 -9.74 5.06 -1.06
N SER A 75 -9.63 6.12 -1.86
CA SER A 75 -8.48 7.02 -1.79
C SER A 75 -8.18 7.38 -0.34
N PHE A 76 -6.90 7.50 0.04
CA PHE A 76 -6.49 7.70 1.45
C PHE A 76 -7.21 8.87 2.16
N TRP A 77 -7.68 9.86 1.40
CA TRP A 77 -8.44 11.01 1.89
C TRP A 77 -9.96 10.77 2.02
N TRP A 78 -10.47 9.60 1.64
CA TRP A 78 -11.89 9.27 1.67
C TRP A 78 -12.29 8.76 3.06
N THR A 79 -13.01 9.58 3.81
CA THR A 79 -13.43 9.29 5.19
C THR A 79 -14.88 8.80 5.28
N ARG A 80 -15.23 8.15 6.40
CA ARG A 80 -16.61 7.74 6.70
C ARG A 80 -17.55 8.95 6.75
N GLU A 81 -17.08 10.08 7.27
CA GLU A 81 -17.85 11.33 7.31
C GLU A 81 -18.23 11.83 5.90
N LEU A 82 -17.27 11.80 4.96
CA LEU A 82 -17.52 12.13 3.55
C LEU A 82 -18.55 11.19 2.93
N GLN A 83 -18.48 9.89 3.24
CA GLN A 83 -19.45 8.91 2.76
C GLN A 83 -20.87 9.19 3.29
N ILE A 84 -21.00 9.52 4.58
CA ILE A 84 -22.29 9.89 5.20
C ILE A 84 -22.84 11.16 4.55
N LYS A 85 -22.04 12.23 4.43
CA LYS A 85 -22.47 13.48 3.79
C LYS A 85 -22.85 13.26 2.33
N ARG A 86 -22.06 12.50 1.56
CA ARG A 86 -22.38 12.12 0.18
C ARG A 86 -23.73 11.42 0.08
N SER A 87 -23.99 10.45 0.97
CA SER A 87 -25.26 9.73 1.02
C SER A 87 -26.43 10.69 1.28
N LYS A 88 -26.29 11.57 2.29
CA LYS A 88 -27.28 12.59 2.63
C LYS A 88 -27.55 13.54 1.45
N THR A 89 -26.51 14.07 0.81
CA THR A 89 -26.66 14.95 -0.36
C THR A 89 -27.39 14.26 -1.51
N ARG A 90 -27.11 12.97 -1.77
CA ARG A 90 -27.80 12.17 -2.79
C ARG A 90 -29.27 11.91 -2.43
N ALA A 91 -29.56 11.63 -1.17
CA ALA A 91 -30.93 11.48 -0.70
C ALA A 91 -31.73 12.78 -0.92
N LEU A 92 -31.19 13.92 -0.50
CA LEU A 92 -31.84 15.24 -0.71
C LEU A 92 -32.03 15.58 -2.19
N ARG A 93 -31.04 15.27 -3.04
CA ARG A 93 -31.18 15.46 -4.49
C ARG A 93 -32.36 14.66 -5.05
N ARG A 94 -32.48 13.38 -4.65
CA ARG A 94 -33.58 12.51 -5.08
C ARG A 94 -34.93 13.02 -4.60
N LEU A 95 -35.03 13.48 -3.35
CA LEU A 95 -36.26 14.08 -2.81
C LEU A 95 -36.67 15.35 -3.56
N PHE A 96 -35.73 16.23 -3.87
CA PHE A 96 -35.98 17.42 -4.69
C PHE A 96 -36.45 17.06 -6.11
N GLN A 97 -35.84 16.06 -6.74
CA GLN A 97 -36.17 15.66 -8.11
C GLN A 97 -37.50 14.90 -8.21
N LYS A 98 -37.89 14.20 -7.15
CA LYS A 98 -39.17 13.46 -7.08
C LYS A 98 -40.37 14.38 -6.85
N GLU A 99 -40.16 15.55 -6.24
CA GLU A 99 -41.26 16.43 -5.86
C GLU A 99 -41.88 17.15 -7.06
N THR A 100 -43.21 17.13 -7.13
CA THR A 100 -43.99 17.72 -8.22
C THR A 100 -44.52 19.11 -7.83
N ASP A 101 -44.90 19.31 -6.57
CA ASP A 101 -45.41 20.60 -6.09
C ASP A 101 -44.29 21.67 -6.13
N PRO A 102 -44.47 22.78 -6.88
CA PRO A 102 -43.45 23.82 -7.01
C PRO A 102 -42.99 24.42 -5.68
N ASN A 103 -43.89 24.61 -4.71
CA ASN A 103 -43.54 25.26 -3.43
C ASN A 103 -42.66 24.34 -2.58
N LEU A 104 -43.10 23.09 -2.37
CA LEU A 104 -42.32 22.09 -1.64
C LEU A 104 -41.01 21.75 -2.37
N ARG A 105 -41.01 21.75 -3.70
CA ARG A 105 -39.82 21.52 -4.52
C ARG A 105 -38.77 22.61 -4.30
N GLN A 106 -39.17 23.87 -4.19
CA GLN A 106 -38.25 24.97 -3.91
C GLN A 106 -37.62 24.84 -2.52
N ILE A 107 -38.39 24.51 -1.49
CA ILE A 107 -37.87 24.28 -0.12
C ILE A 107 -36.85 23.12 -0.13
N LYS A 108 -37.18 22.00 -0.78
CA LYS A 108 -36.27 20.85 -0.91
C LYS A 108 -35.01 21.18 -1.71
N LYS A 109 -35.12 22.03 -2.73
CA LYS A 109 -33.98 22.52 -3.53
C LYS A 109 -33.00 23.32 -2.67
N VAL A 110 -33.50 24.21 -1.81
CA VAL A 110 -32.67 24.98 -0.87
C VAL A 110 -31.91 24.03 0.07
N ASN A 111 -32.61 23.07 0.68
CA ASN A 111 -32.01 22.07 1.56
C ASN A 111 -30.92 21.24 0.86
N TYR A 112 -31.18 20.81 -0.38
CA TYR A 112 -30.18 20.12 -1.20
C TYR A 112 -28.96 21.00 -1.47
N LYS A 113 -29.14 22.26 -1.87
CA LYS A 113 -28.04 23.18 -2.20
C LYS A 113 -27.18 23.50 -0.99
N LEU A 114 -27.78 23.73 0.18
CA LEU A 114 -27.06 23.90 1.45
C LEU A 114 -26.21 22.67 1.76
N CYS A 115 -26.81 21.47 1.72
CA CYS A 115 -26.08 20.24 1.99
C CYS A 115 -24.97 19.98 0.96
N GLN A 116 -25.20 20.29 -0.32
CA GLN A 116 -24.22 20.16 -1.39
C GLN A 116 -23.03 21.11 -1.17
N ALA A 117 -23.27 22.36 -0.75
CA ALA A 117 -22.21 23.31 -0.45
C ALA A 117 -21.36 22.83 0.74
N SER A 118 -21.99 22.38 1.83
CA SER A 118 -21.26 21.81 2.98
C SER A 118 -20.45 20.58 2.57
N TYR A 119 -21.00 19.69 1.75
CA TYR A 119 -20.28 18.50 1.27
C TYR A 119 -19.07 18.87 0.40
N LYS A 120 -19.20 19.83 -0.51
CA LYS A 120 -18.06 20.34 -1.30
C LYS A 120 -16.98 20.92 -0.41
N LYS A 121 -17.34 21.77 0.56
CA LYS A 121 -16.40 22.33 1.54
C LYS A 121 -15.66 21.22 2.29
N LEU A 122 -16.39 20.22 2.77
CA LEU A 122 -15.83 19.07 3.46
C LEU A 122 -14.83 18.29 2.59
N ILE A 123 -15.14 18.05 1.30
CA ILE A 123 -14.19 17.40 0.39
C ILE A 123 -12.87 18.16 0.32
N LEU A 124 -12.93 19.48 0.13
CA LEU A 124 -11.72 20.29 0.02
C LEU A 124 -10.91 20.29 1.32
N THR A 125 -11.56 20.44 2.48
CA THR A 125 -10.87 20.45 3.77
C THR A 125 -10.27 19.07 4.06
N THR A 126 -11.04 18.00 3.93
CA THR A 126 -10.56 16.64 4.19
C THR A 126 -9.41 16.25 3.26
N LYS A 127 -9.47 16.59 1.96
CA LYS A 127 -8.35 16.35 1.04
C LYS A 127 -7.08 17.04 1.51
N ARG A 128 -7.16 18.33 1.86
CA ARG A 128 -6.00 19.10 2.33
C ARG A 128 -5.44 18.52 3.61
N THR A 129 -6.29 18.21 4.60
CA THR A 129 -5.85 17.67 5.89
C THR A 129 -5.24 16.29 5.74
N LYS A 130 -5.90 15.37 5.04
CA LYS A 130 -5.40 14.00 4.84
C LYS A 130 -4.12 13.99 4.00
N PHE A 131 -3.97 14.91 3.05
CA PHE A 131 -2.72 15.06 2.31
C PHE A 131 -1.60 15.58 3.21
N LYS A 132 -1.86 16.58 4.05
CA LYS A 132 -0.87 17.04 5.05
C LYS A 132 -0.44 15.91 5.98
N GLU A 133 -1.40 15.18 6.55
CA GLU A 133 -1.11 14.00 7.40
C GLU A 133 -0.27 12.97 6.66
N PHE A 134 -0.60 12.67 5.40
CA PHE A 134 0.14 11.73 4.57
C PHE A 134 1.59 12.20 4.34
N ILE A 135 1.79 13.46 3.96
CA ILE A 135 3.14 14.02 3.81
C ILE A 135 3.89 13.99 5.14
N SER A 136 3.28 14.39 6.26
CA SER A 136 3.91 14.30 7.57
C SER A 136 4.33 12.87 7.93
N THR A 137 3.51 11.87 7.61
CA THR A 137 3.86 10.46 7.85
C THR A 137 5.02 10.01 6.99
N ILE A 138 5.09 10.45 5.73
CA ILE A 138 6.21 10.14 4.85
C ILE A 138 7.46 10.85 5.36
N THR A 139 7.42 12.17 5.56
CA THR A 139 8.60 12.94 5.95
C THR A 139 9.19 12.42 7.25
N ASN A 140 8.37 12.14 8.26
CA ASN A 140 8.86 11.63 9.55
C ASN A 140 9.47 10.22 9.46
N ASN A 141 9.09 9.42 8.45
CA ASN A 141 9.56 8.04 8.27
C ASN A 141 10.59 7.88 7.12
N THR A 142 10.86 8.93 6.33
CA THR A 142 11.84 8.91 5.24
C THR A 142 13.14 9.60 5.65
N LEU A 143 14.26 9.19 5.06
CA LEU A 143 15.57 9.82 5.26
C LEU A 143 15.51 11.35 5.10
N PHE A 144 14.62 11.87 4.25
CA PHE A 144 14.45 13.31 4.06
C PHE A 144 13.99 14.05 5.32
N GLY A 145 13.08 13.54 6.15
CA GLY A 145 12.70 14.24 7.39
C GLY A 145 13.81 14.22 8.44
N ASN A 146 14.62 13.16 8.48
CA ASN A 146 15.83 13.13 9.31
C ASN A 146 16.86 14.14 8.81
N ASN A 147 17.04 14.26 7.49
CA ASN A 147 17.95 15.24 6.89
C ASN A 147 17.49 16.68 7.17
N PHE A 148 16.19 16.96 7.15
CA PHE A 148 15.69 18.28 7.55
C PHE A 148 15.96 18.57 9.04
N ASN A 149 15.85 17.59 9.93
CA ASN A 149 16.22 17.77 11.35
C ASN A 149 17.73 18.01 11.54
N ILE A 150 18.57 17.34 10.72
CA ILE A 150 20.02 17.53 10.67
C ILE A 150 20.35 18.96 10.20
N ILE A 151 19.77 19.40 9.07
CA ILE A 151 19.98 20.75 8.49
C ILE A 151 19.42 21.83 9.41
N SER A 152 18.27 21.61 10.05
CA SER A 152 17.66 22.57 10.97
C SER A 152 18.30 22.59 12.36
N ASN A 153 19.38 21.84 12.56
CA ASN A 153 20.11 21.68 13.82
C ASN A 153 19.20 21.38 15.03
N LYS A 154 18.08 20.69 14.79
CA LYS A 154 17.16 20.24 15.85
C LYS A 154 17.73 18.96 16.44
N LYS A 155 18.81 19.10 17.22
CA LYS A 155 19.45 17.99 17.93
C LYS A 155 18.41 17.41 18.89
N THR A 156 18.04 16.14 18.70
CA THR A 156 17.31 15.39 19.73
C THR A 156 18.24 15.31 20.94
N ARG A 157 17.84 15.95 22.05
CA ARG A 157 18.67 16.21 23.23
C ARG A 157 19.28 14.95 23.90
N ASN A 158 18.92 13.73 23.48
CA ASN A 158 19.12 12.52 24.28
C ASN A 158 19.76 11.33 23.55
N SER A 159 20.52 11.50 22.45
CA SER A 159 21.42 10.41 22.06
C SER A 159 22.67 10.50 22.94
N ILE A 160 22.58 9.91 24.15
CA ILE A 160 23.70 9.77 25.08
C ILE A 160 24.71 8.84 24.40
N ARG A 161 25.61 9.40 23.58
CA ARG A 161 26.80 8.67 23.15
C ARG A 161 27.72 8.55 24.36
N LYS A 162 28.27 7.36 24.57
CA LYS A 162 29.30 7.17 25.60
C LYS A 162 30.52 8.04 25.23
N PRO A 163 31.17 8.70 26.20
CA PRO A 163 32.36 9.48 25.95
C PRO A 163 33.43 8.59 25.31
N ILE A 164 34.02 9.08 24.22
CA ILE A 164 35.08 8.39 23.48
C ILE A 164 36.41 8.86 24.06
N VAL A 165 37.36 7.95 24.20
CA VAL A 165 38.70 8.27 24.70
C VAL A 165 39.57 8.69 23.53
N ASN A 166 40.20 9.86 23.66
CA ASN A 166 41.08 10.42 22.63
C ASN A 166 42.44 9.69 22.63
N SER A 167 43.28 9.96 21.63
CA SER A 167 44.65 9.42 21.56
C SER A 167 45.53 9.78 22.77
N GLN A 168 45.16 10.83 23.52
CA GLN A 168 45.81 11.28 24.75
C GLN A 168 45.20 10.68 26.03
N GLY A 169 44.30 9.72 25.93
CA GLY A 169 43.69 9.04 27.08
C GLY A 169 42.61 9.84 27.82
N THR A 170 42.25 11.04 27.35
CA THR A 170 41.20 11.87 27.94
C THR A 170 39.82 11.54 27.35
N PRO A 171 38.76 11.45 28.18
CA PRO A 171 37.39 11.24 27.69
C PRO A 171 36.82 12.53 27.08
N SER A 172 36.21 12.43 25.91
CA SER A 172 35.52 13.55 25.24
C SER A 172 34.33 14.04 26.06
N THR A 173 34.18 15.35 26.23
CA THR A 173 33.11 15.95 27.05
C THR A 173 31.93 16.41 26.20
N THR A 174 32.21 16.77 24.94
CA THR A 174 31.20 17.24 23.98
C THR A 174 31.01 16.26 22.83
N ILE A 175 29.84 16.31 22.18
CA ILE A 175 29.53 15.46 21.02
C ILE A 175 30.45 15.81 19.84
N GLU A 176 30.77 17.09 19.69
CA GLU A 176 31.67 17.62 18.67
C GLU A 176 33.08 17.04 18.84
N GLU A 177 33.62 17.01 20.06
CA GLU A 177 34.89 16.36 20.38
C GLU A 177 34.85 14.84 20.10
N SER A 178 33.78 14.15 20.50
CA SER A 178 33.63 12.71 20.20
C SER A 178 33.60 12.43 18.69
N ASN A 179 32.97 13.31 17.90
CA ASN A 179 32.92 13.14 16.45
C ASN A 179 34.28 13.40 15.81
N ALA A 180 35.01 14.44 16.25
CA ALA A 180 36.35 14.74 15.76
C ALA A 180 37.29 13.55 16.01
N THR A 181 37.25 12.96 17.19
CA THR A 181 38.13 11.84 17.56
C THR A 181 37.78 10.55 16.83
N LEU A 182 36.50 10.32 16.57
CA LEU A 182 36.05 9.22 15.72
C LEU A 182 36.54 9.39 14.27
N ILE A 183 36.45 10.60 13.73
CA ILE A 183 36.92 10.92 12.38
C ILE A 183 38.44 10.73 12.30
N ASP A 184 39.21 11.27 13.25
CA ASP A 184 40.66 11.13 13.28
C ASP A 184 41.10 9.66 13.40
N TYR A 185 40.36 8.85 14.17
CA TYR A 185 40.65 7.43 14.33
C TYR A 185 40.43 6.63 13.03
N HIS A 186 39.31 6.88 12.34
CA HIS A 186 38.96 6.13 11.12
C HIS A 186 39.60 6.70 9.86
N PHE A 187 39.92 7.99 9.86
CA PHE A 187 40.45 8.75 8.72
C PHE A 187 41.63 9.64 9.15
N PRO A 188 42.76 9.07 9.61
CA PRO A 188 43.89 9.85 10.12
C PRO A 188 44.54 10.79 9.07
N TRP A 189 44.19 10.65 7.79
CA TRP A 189 44.64 11.50 6.69
C TRP A 189 43.75 12.74 6.45
N SER A 190 42.55 12.84 7.02
CA SER A 190 41.67 14.01 6.77
C SER A 190 42.20 15.33 7.34
N ASN A 191 43.16 15.28 8.27
CA ASN A 191 43.83 16.46 8.81
C ASN A 191 45.09 16.87 8.01
N ARG A 192 45.50 16.12 6.97
CA ARG A 192 46.61 16.53 6.08
C ARG A 192 46.23 17.65 5.12
N ASN A 193 44.93 17.85 4.90
CA ASN A 193 44.42 18.93 4.07
C ASN A 193 43.59 19.89 4.95
N SER A 194 44.22 20.43 6.00
CA SER A 194 43.92 21.80 6.40
C SER A 194 44.34 22.69 5.22
N THR A 195 43.55 22.71 4.17
CA THR A 195 43.56 23.79 3.20
C THR A 195 43.27 25.04 4.01
N ASN A 196 44.34 25.77 4.34
CA ASN A 196 44.26 27.16 4.71
C ASN A 196 43.23 27.79 3.76
N PRO A 197 42.14 28.42 4.25
CA PRO A 197 41.10 28.97 3.38
C PRO A 197 41.66 30.02 2.39
N ASN A 198 42.92 30.43 2.52
CA ASN A 198 43.64 31.30 1.61
C ASN A 198 44.48 30.60 0.53
N ASN A 199 44.52 29.26 0.47
CA ASN A 199 45.23 28.50 -0.58
C ASN A 199 44.32 27.42 -1.18
N ILE A 200 43.18 27.84 -1.71
CA ILE A 200 42.46 27.04 -2.70
C ILE A 200 43.23 27.22 -4.01
N SER A 201 44.11 26.27 -4.36
CA SER A 201 44.58 26.18 -5.74
C SER A 201 43.37 26.04 -6.64
N GLN A 202 43.29 26.85 -7.69
CA GLN A 202 42.17 26.93 -8.64
C GLN A 202 41.88 25.61 -9.39
N ASP A 203 42.70 24.58 -9.17
CA ASP A 203 42.69 23.34 -9.95
C ASP A 203 41.74 22.25 -9.41
N ASP A 204 41.15 22.42 -8.22
CA ASP A 204 40.25 21.41 -7.62
C ASP A 204 38.78 21.54 -8.03
N PHE A 205 38.44 22.51 -8.90
CA PHE A 205 37.13 22.52 -9.55
C PHE A 205 37.13 21.53 -10.71
N ILE A 206 36.73 20.28 -10.43
CA ILE A 206 36.24 19.39 -11.48
C ILE A 206 34.99 20.03 -12.09
N TYR A 207 35.19 20.72 -13.21
CA TYR A 207 34.10 21.17 -14.05
C TYR A 207 33.34 19.93 -14.54
N PHE A 208 32.12 19.73 -14.02
CA PHE A 208 31.11 19.03 -14.78
C PHE A 208 30.72 19.95 -15.95
N THR A 209 31.43 19.83 -17.05
CA THR A 209 30.93 20.28 -18.34
C THR A 209 29.88 19.28 -18.84
N GLN A 210 28.77 19.86 -19.32
CA GLN A 210 27.50 19.29 -19.78
C GLN A 210 27.52 17.88 -20.38
#